data_AF-A0A4R5CSX4-F1
#
_entry.id   AF-A0A4R5CSX4-F1
#
_cell.length_a   1.000
_cell.length_b   1.000
_cell.length_c   1.000
_cell.angle_alpha   90.00
_cell.angle_beta   90.00
_cell.angle_gamma   90.00
#
_symmetry.space_group_name_H-M   'P 1'
#
loop_
_entity.id
_entity.type
_entity.pdbx_description
1 polymer ?
#
loop_
_entity_poly.entity_id
_entity_poly.type
_entity_poly.pdbx_seq_one_letter_code
_entity_poly.pdbx_strand_id
1 'polypeptide(L)' 'MEIQEIKKQLPNGAGRKIAEMANVNYDTVQRFLRGVETKSDLAIMESTTKFLKEYKEAKATAIQELQAVASA' A
#
# COMPACT_ATOMS: atom_id res chain seq x y z
N MET A 1 -13.76 4.47 -9.55
CA MET A 1 -12.85 4.49 -8.40
C MET A 1 -11.53 5.02 -8.89
N GLU A 2 -11.13 6.23 -8.49
CA GLU A 2 -9.91 6.83 -9.03
C GLU A 2 -8.68 6.31 -8.29
N ILE A 3 -7.77 5.62 -8.98
CA ILE A 3 -6.52 5.13 -8.39
C ILE A 3 -5.67 6.26 -7.77
N GLN A 4 -5.88 7.51 -8.23
CA GLN A 4 -5.30 8.71 -7.64
C GLN A 4 -5.75 8.95 -6.19
N GLU A 5 -7.00 8.64 -5.84
CA GLU A 5 -7.50 8.77 -4.48
C GLU A 5 -6.90 7.72 -3.55
N ILE A 6 -6.75 6.48 -4.05
CA ILE A 6 -6.07 5.40 -3.32
C ILE A 6 -4.62 5.78 -3.07
N LYS A 7 -3.94 6.34 -4.07
CA LYS A 7 -2.55 6.80 -3.94
C LYS A 7 -2.36 7.78 -2.78
N LYS A 8 -3.32 8.67 -2.51
CA LYS A 8 -3.25 9.63 -1.39
C LYS A 8 -3.29 8.95 -0.01
N GLN A 9 -3.84 7.74 0.07
CA GLN A 9 -3.91 6.97 1.32
C GLN A 9 -2.66 6.11 1.57
N LEU A 10 -1.78 6.00 0.57
CA LEU A 10 -0.59 5.17 0.68
C LEU A 10 0.49 5.90 1.50
N PRO A 11 1.10 5.22 2.49
CA PRO A 11 2.26 5.74 3.21
C PRO A 11 3.47 5.86 2.27
N ASN A 12 4.44 6.68 2.68
CA ASN A 12 5.70 6.82 1.96
C ASN A 12 6.38 5.46 1.77
N GLY A 13 6.86 5.20 0.55
CA GLY A 13 7.51 3.93 0.21
C GLY A 13 6.56 2.77 -0.14
N ALA A 14 5.24 2.90 0.05
CA ALA A 14 4.27 1.83 -0.23
C ALA A 14 4.38 1.25 -1.64
N GLY A 15 4.63 2.09 -2.65
CA GLY A 15 4.74 1.63 -4.03
C GLY A 15 5.84 0.58 -4.26
N ARG A 16 6.96 0.64 -3.52
CA ARG A 16 8.01 -0.39 -3.62
C ARG A 16 7.51 -1.71 -3.04
N LYS A 17 6.83 -1.66 -1.90
CA LYS A 17 6.28 -2.86 -1.27
C LYS A 17 5.18 -3.50 -2.10
N ILE A 18 4.31 -2.68 -2.70
CA ILE A 18 3.29 -3.13 -3.63
C ILE A 18 3.94 -3.78 -4.86
N ALA A 19 5.04 -3.23 -5.37
CA ALA A 19 5.77 -3.82 -6.51
C ALA A 19 6.33 -5.21 -6.17
N GLU A 20 6.93 -5.36 -4.99
CA GLU A 20 7.38 -6.68 -4.48
C GLU A 20 6.20 -7.66 -4.36
N MET A 21 5.08 -7.24 -3.78
CA MET A 21 3.90 -8.08 -3.56
C MET A 21 3.22 -8.50 -4.86
N ALA A 22 3.17 -7.60 -5.84
CA ALA A 22 2.61 -7.85 -7.16
C ALA A 22 3.60 -8.55 -8.11
N ASN A 23 4.85 -8.76 -7.69
CA ASN A 23 5.93 -9.29 -8.52
C ASN A 23 6.10 -8.51 -9.85
N VAL A 24 6.14 -7.18 -9.76
CA VAL A 24 6.30 -6.28 -10.92
C VAL A 24 7.39 -5.25 -10.66
N ASN A 25 7.84 -4.58 -11.72
CA ASN A 25 8.74 -3.43 -11.57
C ASN A 25 8.03 -2.27 -10.87
N TYR A 26 8.74 -1.57 -9.99
CA TYR A 26 8.28 -0.36 -9.31
C TYR A 26 7.76 0.71 -10.28
N ASP A 27 8.38 0.85 -11.45
CA ASP A 27 7.94 1.82 -12.48
C ASP A 27 6.55 1.46 -13.04
N THR A 28 6.23 0.17 -13.15
CA THR A 28 4.89 -0.29 -13.53
C THR A 28 3.86 0.12 -12.50
N VAL A 29 4.17 -0.05 -11.21
CA VAL A 29 3.31 0.43 -10.12
C VAL A 29 3.16 1.95 -10.15
N GLN A 30 4.25 2.69 -10.38
CA GLN A 30 4.16 4.15 -10.48
C GLN A 30 3.28 4.60 -11.64
N ARG A 31 3.36 3.95 -12.81
CA ARG A 31 2.51 4.23 -13.97
C ARG A 31 1.04 3.97 -13.65
N PHE A 32 0.75 2.80 -13.06
CA PHE A 32 -0.60 2.46 -12.61
C PHE A 32 -1.15 3.49 -11.62
N LEU A 33 -0.37 3.84 -10.59
CA LEU A 33 -0.73 4.88 -9.62
C LEU A 33 -0.83 6.29 -10.22
N ARG A 34 -0.40 6.52 -11.47
CA ARG A 34 -0.62 7.77 -12.22
C ARG A 34 -1.84 7.69 -13.15
N GLY A 35 -2.57 6.58 -13.13
CA GLY A 35 -3.74 6.35 -13.99
C GLY A 35 -3.40 5.84 -15.38
N VAL A 36 -2.18 5.36 -15.59
CA VAL A 36 -1.76 4.76 -16.87
C VAL A 36 -2.05 3.27 -16.83
N GLU A 37 -2.80 2.77 -17.81
CA GLU A 37 -3.08 1.33 -17.94
C GLU A 37 -1.79 0.53 -18.12
N THR A 38 -1.73 -0.62 -17.45
CA THR A 38 -0.64 -1.58 -17.54
C THR A 38 -1.18 -2.99 -17.72
N LYS A 39 -0.33 -3.91 -18.18
CA LYS A 39 -0.69 -5.33 -18.28
C LYS A 39 -0.87 -6.00 -16.91
N SER A 40 -0.55 -5.31 -15.82
CA SER A 40 -0.50 -5.85 -14.46
C SER A 40 -1.48 -5.16 -13.52
N ASP A 41 -2.43 -4.38 -14.04
CA ASP A 41 -3.34 -3.54 -13.24
C ASP A 41 -4.06 -4.34 -12.16
N LEU A 42 -4.60 -5.51 -12.51
CA LEU A 42 -5.30 -6.38 -11.57
C LEU A 42 -4.39 -6.86 -10.42
N ALA A 43 -3.17 -7.33 -10.74
CA ALA A 43 -2.20 -7.77 -9.74
C ALA A 43 -1.76 -6.62 -8.82
N ILE A 44 -1.61 -5.41 -9.37
CA ILE A 44 -1.27 -4.21 -8.61
C ILE A 44 -2.43 -3.81 -7.69
N MET A 45 -3.68 -3.89 -8.17
CA MET A 45 -4.87 -3.61 -7.35
C MET A 45 -5.03 -4.58 -6.17
N GLU A 46 -4.86 -5.88 -6.43
CA GLU A 46 -4.92 -6.92 -5.39
C GLU A 46 -3.83 -6.70 -4.34
N SER A 47 -2.60 -6.45 -4.78
CA SER A 47 -1.46 -6.22 -3.90
C SER A 47 -1.59 -4.91 -3.11
N THR A 48 -2.10 -3.84 -3.74
CA THR A 48 -2.40 -2.57 -3.07
C THR A 48 -3.46 -2.76 -1.99
N THR A 49 -4.51 -3.55 -2.28
CA THR A 49 -5.57 -3.86 -1.32
C THR A 49 -5.02 -4.64 -0.13
N LYS A 50 -4.20 -5.67 -0.38
CA LYS A 50 -3.56 -6.45 0.67
C LYS A 50 -2.63 -5.60 1.52
N PHE A 51 -1.78 -4.79 0.90
CA PHE A 51 -0.87 -3.87 1.58
C PHE A 51 -1.62 -2.91 2.52
N LEU A 52 -2.72 -2.32 2.06
CA LEU A 52 -3.51 -1.39 2.87
C LEU A 52 -4.16 -2.06 4.09
N LYS A 53 -4.59 -3.32 3.97
CA LYS A 53 -5.12 -4.10 5.10
C LYS A 53 -4.02 -4.34 6.13
N GLU A 54 -2.89 -4.89 5.70
CA GLU A 54 -1.73 -5.18 6.55
C GLU A 54 -1.21 -3.91 7.25
N TYR A 55 -1.14 -2.80 6.53
CA TYR A 55 -0.69 -1.52 7.10
C TYR A 55 -1.64 -0.99 8.18
N LYS A 56 -2.96 -1.08 7.97
CA LYS A 56 -3.94 -0.64 8.96
C LYS A 56 -3.89 -1.49 10.22
N GLU A 57 -3.78 -2.80 10.07
CA GLU A 57 -3.64 -3.74 11.20
C GLU A 57 -2.34 -3.47 11.97
N ALA A 58 -1.20 -3.42 11.28
CA ALA A 58 0.09 -3.16 11.90
C ALA A 58 0.11 -1.81 12.64
N LYS A 59 -0.49 -0.76 12.06
CA LYS A 59 -0.60 0.55 12.71
C LYS A 59 -1.46 0.51 13.97
N ALA A 60 -2.59 -0.21 13.93
CA ALA A 60 -3.47 -0.32 15.09
C ALA A 60 -2.76 -1.04 16.24
N THR A 61 -2.09 -2.17 15.95
CA THR A 61 -1.31 -2.92 16.93
C THR A 61 -0.18 -2.08 17.52
N ALA A 62 0.62 -1.39 16.68
CA ALA A 62 1.72 -0.55 17.15
C ALA A 62 1.23 0.58 18.07
N ILE A 63 0.06 1.18 17.80
CA ILE A 63 -0.51 2.21 18.67
C ILE A 63 -0.92 1.62 20.04
N GLN A 64 -1.54 0.44 20.05
CA GLN A 64 -1.91 -0.24 21.30
C GLN A 64 -0.68 -0.58 22.14
N GLU A 65 0.38 -1.10 21.53
CA GLU A 65 1.65 -1.40 22.21
C GLU A 65 2.30 -0.13 22.76
N LEU A 66 2.34 0.94 21.97
CA LEU A 66 2.88 2.23 22.44
C LEU A 66 2.08 2.80 23.62
N GLN A 67 0.76 2.68 23.61
CA GLN A 67 -0.10 3.12 24.73
C GLN A 67 0.15 2.29 25.99
N ALA A 68 0.36 0.97 25.84
CA ALA A 68 0.69 0.10 26.96
C ALA A 68 2.04 0.45 27.57
N VAL A 69 3.06 0.74 26.74
CA VAL A 69 4.37 1.20 27.21
C VAL A 69 4.29 2.58 27.87
N ALA A 70 3.51 3.51 27.31
CA ALA A 70 3.40 4.86 27.86
C ALA A 70 2.59 4.94 29.17
N SER A 71 1.75 3.93 29.44
CA SER A 71 0.94 3.84 30.66
C SER A 71 1.58 2.98 31.76
N ALA A 72 2.76 2.40 31.51
CA ALA A 72 3.56 1.63 32.46
C ALA A 72 4.63 2.52 33.13
#